data_AF-A0A1D6NX77-F1
#
_entry.id   AF-A0A1D6NX77-F1
#
_cell.length_a   1.000
_cell.length_b   1.000
_cell.length_c   1.000
_cell.angle_alpha   90.00
_cell.angle_beta   90.00
_cell.angle_gamma   90.00
#
_symmetry.space_group_name_H-M   'P 1'
#
loop_
_entity.id
_entity.type
_entity.pdbx_description
1 polymer ?
#
loop_
_entity_poly.entity_id
_entity_poly.type
_entity_poly.pdbx_seq_one_letter_code
_entity_poly.pdbx_strand_id
1 'polypeptide(L)'
;MLLLYVTSDDVVEVKGKVACEISSADELTLTELMFSGALKDATVEQVVALLSCFVWQEKLQDAPKPREELDLLFYQLQETARRVANLQLECKIQIDVESFVNSFRPDIMEAVYSWARGSKFYQIMEMTQVFEGSLIRAIRRLEEVLQQLILASKSIGETELEAKLEEAVNKIKRDIVFAASLYL
;
A
#
# COMPACT_ATOMS: atom_id res chain seq x y z
N MET A 1 4.11 11.33 -23.18
CA MET A 1 3.20 11.52 -22.03
C MET A 1 2.57 10.19 -21.66
N LEU A 2 3.39 9.25 -21.17
CA LEU A 2 3.07 7.82 -21.24
C LEU A 2 2.11 7.33 -20.16
N LEU A 3 1.90 8.11 -19.11
CA LEU A 3 1.06 7.73 -17.96
C LEU A 3 -0.23 8.56 -17.81
N LEU A 4 -0.40 9.64 -18.59
CA LEU A 4 -1.59 10.51 -18.56
C LEU A 4 -1.85 11.21 -17.20
N TYR A 5 -0.80 11.67 -16.51
CA TYR A 5 -0.92 12.41 -15.24
C TYR A 5 -1.07 13.92 -15.49
N VAL A 6 -0.52 14.40 -16.61
CA VAL A 6 -0.65 15.77 -17.13
C VAL A 6 -0.92 15.68 -18.64
N THR A 7 -1.49 16.71 -19.25
CA THR A 7 -1.60 16.90 -20.71
C THR A 7 -0.34 17.56 -21.28
N SER A 8 -0.21 17.60 -22.61
CA SER A 8 0.90 18.27 -23.30
C SER A 8 0.99 19.77 -23.04
N ASP A 9 -0.08 20.35 -22.52
CA ASP A 9 -0.17 21.76 -22.13
C ASP A 9 0.01 21.94 -20.61
N ASP A 10 0.61 20.94 -19.95
CA ASP A 10 0.88 20.89 -18.50
C ASP A 10 -0.38 21.00 -17.61
N VAL A 11 -1.54 20.58 -18.13
CA VAL A 11 -2.79 20.53 -17.36
C VAL A 11 -2.89 19.21 -16.60
N VAL A 12 -3.13 19.28 -15.29
CA VAL A 12 -3.24 18.08 -14.43
C VAL A 12 -4.49 17.26 -14.77
N GLU A 13 -4.29 15.98 -15.01
CA GLU A 13 -5.32 14.99 -15.30
C GLU A 13 -5.81 14.27 -14.04
N VAL A 14 -6.84 13.43 -14.17
CA VAL A 14 -7.44 12.68 -13.04
C VAL A 14 -6.40 11.85 -12.28
N LYS A 15 -5.50 11.15 -12.99
CA LYS A 15 -4.40 10.40 -12.36
C LYS A 15 -3.42 11.31 -11.62
N GLY A 16 -3.14 12.49 -12.17
CA GLY A 16 -2.30 13.49 -11.51
C GLY A 16 -2.90 13.99 -10.20
N LYS A 17 -4.22 14.23 -10.17
CA LYS A 17 -4.94 14.61 -8.94
C LYS A 17 -4.82 13.54 -7.86
N VAL A 18 -5.03 12.27 -8.22
CA VAL A 18 -4.87 11.13 -7.30
C VAL A 18 -3.45 11.06 -6.75
N ALA A 19 -2.45 11.16 -7.62
CA ALA A 19 -1.05 11.10 -7.21
C ALA A 19 -0.66 12.23 -6.26
N CYS A 20 -1.23 13.43 -6.43
CA CYS A 20 -0.98 14.57 -5.53
C CYS A 20 -1.47 14.34 -4.08
N GLU A 21 -2.43 13.44 -3.85
CA GLU A 21 -2.92 13.12 -2.51
C GLU A 21 -2.02 12.10 -1.79
N ILE A 22 -1.15 11.39 -2.52
CA ILE A 22 -0.30 10.33 -2.00
C ILE A 22 1.09 10.90 -1.70
N SER A 23 1.51 10.84 -0.43
CA SER A 23 2.84 11.31 0.00
C SER A 23 3.55 10.38 0.99
N SER A 24 2.86 9.37 1.51
CA SER A 24 3.41 8.40 2.45
C SER A 24 3.85 7.08 1.79
N ALA A 25 3.74 6.97 0.46
CA ALA A 25 4.05 5.79 -0.35
C ALA A 25 4.43 6.20 -1.78
N ASP A 26 4.91 5.25 -2.60
CA ASP A 26 5.19 5.49 -4.02
C ASP A 26 3.91 5.83 -4.78
N GLU A 27 3.76 7.12 -5.12
CA GLU A 27 2.53 7.70 -5.64
C GLU A 27 2.19 7.18 -7.03
N LEU A 28 3.18 6.92 -7.88
CA LEU A 28 2.97 6.44 -9.24
C LEU A 28 2.46 5.01 -9.25
N THR A 29 3.13 4.10 -8.54
CA THR A 29 2.73 2.69 -8.48
C THR A 29 1.38 2.54 -7.82
N LEU A 30 1.13 3.29 -6.73
CA LEU A 30 -0.13 3.21 -6.01
C LEU A 30 -1.30 3.79 -6.82
N THR A 31 -1.09 4.92 -7.52
CA THR A 31 -2.08 5.45 -8.47
C THR A 31 -2.36 4.45 -9.58
N GLU A 32 -1.34 3.86 -10.20
CA GLU A 32 -1.54 2.86 -11.25
C GLU A 32 -2.32 1.62 -10.76
N LEU A 33 -2.13 1.19 -9.51
CA LEU A 33 -2.93 0.12 -8.89
C LEU A 33 -4.38 0.51 -8.63
N MET A 34 -4.65 1.76 -8.23
CA MET A 34 -6.03 2.24 -8.09
C MET A 34 -6.78 2.15 -9.43
N PHE A 35 -6.12 2.53 -10.53
CA PHE A 35 -6.71 2.54 -11.87
C PHE A 35 -6.70 1.18 -12.57
N SER A 36 -5.94 0.19 -12.08
CA SER A 36 -5.95 -1.17 -12.65
C SER A 36 -7.18 -1.98 -12.23
N GLY A 37 -7.92 -1.53 -11.22
CA GLY A 37 -9.03 -2.26 -10.62
C GLY A 37 -8.62 -3.21 -9.49
N ALA A 38 -7.32 -3.43 -9.26
CA ALA A 38 -6.83 -4.38 -8.25
C ALA A 38 -7.39 -4.12 -6.84
N LEU A 39 -7.47 -2.85 -6.41
CA LEU A 39 -8.03 -2.49 -5.10
C LEU A 39 -9.57 -2.63 -5.05
N LYS A 40 -10.25 -2.53 -6.19
CA LYS A 40 -11.70 -2.68 -6.28
C LYS A 40 -12.13 -4.14 -6.22
N ASP A 41 -11.32 -5.05 -6.77
CA ASP A 41 -11.62 -6.49 -6.77
C ASP A 41 -11.20 -7.17 -5.46
N ALA A 42 -10.19 -6.65 -4.78
CA ALA A 42 -9.70 -7.18 -3.51
C ALA A 42 -10.67 -6.94 -2.33
N THR A 43 -10.69 -7.84 -1.35
CA THR A 43 -11.38 -7.60 -0.07
C THR A 43 -10.67 -6.51 0.74
N VAL A 44 -11.35 -5.98 1.76
CA VAL A 44 -10.78 -4.95 2.65
C VAL A 44 -9.47 -5.42 3.29
N GLU A 45 -9.41 -6.67 3.75
CA GLU A 45 -8.23 -7.25 4.38
C GLU A 45 -7.10 -7.50 3.38
N GLN A 46 -7.45 -7.87 2.15
CA GLN A 46 -6.49 -8.02 1.06
C GLN A 46 -5.90 -6.66 0.64
N VAL A 47 -6.69 -5.59 0.58
CA VAL A 47 -6.21 -4.22 0.35
C VAL A 47 -5.22 -3.82 1.45
N VAL A 48 -5.59 -4.02 2.71
CA VAL A 48 -4.73 -3.75 3.86
C VAL A 48 -3.41 -4.51 3.78
N ALA A 49 -3.44 -5.79 3.40
CA ALA A 49 -2.25 -6.60 3.22
C ALA A 49 -1.37 -6.09 2.08
N LEU A 50 -1.95 -5.78 0.91
CA LEU A 50 -1.22 -5.28 -0.25
C LEU A 50 -0.54 -3.93 0.03
N LEU A 51 -1.23 -3.01 0.70
CA LEU A 51 -0.69 -1.70 1.05
C LEU A 51 0.44 -1.79 2.08
N SER A 52 0.52 -2.87 2.87
CA SER A 52 1.64 -3.09 3.79
C SER A 52 3.00 -3.17 3.05
N CYS A 53 3.00 -3.61 1.78
CA CYS A 53 4.18 -3.68 0.93
C CYS A 53 4.80 -2.31 0.61
N PHE A 54 4.01 -1.23 0.69
CA PHE A 54 4.49 0.13 0.42
C PHE A 54 5.19 0.77 1.63
N VAL A 55 4.83 0.34 2.84
CA VAL A 55 5.28 0.99 4.08
C VAL A 55 6.34 0.19 4.83
N TRP A 56 6.47 -1.10 4.52
CA TRP A 56 7.45 -1.99 5.12
C TRP A 56 8.82 -1.89 4.44
N GLN A 57 9.86 -1.61 5.22
CA GLN A 57 11.21 -1.34 4.70
C GLN A 57 12.29 -2.27 5.27
N GLU A 58 11.97 -3.10 6.26
CA GLU A 58 12.92 -4.04 6.88
C GLU A 58 12.94 -5.36 6.09
N LYS A 59 14.10 -6.01 5.96
CA LYS A 59 14.21 -7.25 5.16
C LYS A 59 14.23 -8.41 6.12
N LEU A 60 13.23 -9.28 6.05
CA LEU A 60 13.26 -10.54 6.75
C LEU A 60 14.01 -11.58 5.91
N GLN A 61 14.93 -12.32 6.54
CA GLN A 61 15.66 -13.38 5.83
C GLN A 61 14.77 -14.60 5.57
N ASP A 62 13.87 -14.90 6.51
CA ASP A 62 12.97 -16.06 6.47
C ASP A 62 11.50 -15.62 6.55
N ALA A 63 11.11 -14.64 5.73
CA ALA A 63 9.71 -14.22 5.65
C ALA A 63 8.82 -15.40 5.22
N PRO A 64 7.72 -15.69 5.93
CA PRO A 64 6.76 -16.68 5.48
C PRO A 64 6.17 -16.26 4.14
N LYS A 65 6.06 -17.21 3.20
CA LYS A 65 5.42 -16.94 1.92
C LYS A 65 3.94 -16.59 2.15
N PRO A 66 3.41 -15.51 1.54
CA PRO A 66 1.99 -15.22 1.60
C PRO A 66 1.14 -16.38 1.05
N ARG A 67 -0.09 -16.49 1.54
CA ARG A 67 -1.13 -17.36 0.95
C ARG A 67 -1.37 -17.00 -0.51
N GLU A 68 -1.90 -17.95 -1.27
CA GLU A 68 -2.08 -17.84 -2.72
C GLU A 68 -2.80 -16.57 -3.18
N GLU A 69 -3.90 -16.20 -2.51
CA GLU A 69 -4.64 -14.97 -2.82
C GLU A 69 -3.82 -13.68 -2.61
N LEU A 70 -2.94 -13.64 -1.61
CA LEU A 70 -2.06 -12.51 -1.34
C LEU A 70 -0.84 -12.51 -2.27
N ASP A 71 -0.31 -13.69 -2.60
CA ASP A 71 0.78 -13.87 -3.55
C ASP A 71 0.37 -13.38 -4.95
N LEU A 72 -0.88 -13.63 -5.37
CA LEU A 72 -1.44 -13.12 -6.62
C LEU A 72 -1.51 -11.59 -6.64
N LEU A 73 -2.00 -10.95 -5.57
CA LEU A 73 -2.05 -9.50 -5.46
C LEU A 73 -0.64 -8.89 -5.43
N PHE A 74 0.28 -9.54 -4.73
CA PHE A 74 1.68 -9.11 -4.70
C PHE A 74 2.32 -9.17 -6.09
N TYR A 75 2.05 -10.23 -6.86
CA TYR A 75 2.50 -10.34 -8.24
C TYR A 75 1.95 -9.20 -9.12
N GLN A 76 0.66 -8.84 -8.97
CA GLN A 76 0.06 -7.71 -9.69
C GLN A 76 0.73 -6.36 -9.33
N LEU A 77 1.08 -6.17 -8.06
CA LEU A 77 1.87 -5.02 -7.61
C LEU A 77 3.25 -5.01 -8.27
N GLN A 78 3.96 -6.14 -8.29
CA GLN A 78 5.28 -6.24 -8.91
C GLN A 78 5.25 -5.93 -10.41
N GLU A 79 4.25 -6.43 -11.14
CA GLU A 79 4.06 -6.12 -12.56
C GLU A 79 3.76 -4.63 -12.78
N THR A 80 2.95 -4.03 -11.91
CA THR A 80 2.64 -2.60 -11.97
C THR A 80 3.88 -1.75 -11.70
N ALA A 81 4.64 -2.07 -10.65
CA ALA A 81 5.90 -1.39 -10.30
C ALA A 81 6.93 -1.52 -11.44
N ARG A 82 7.04 -2.70 -12.05
CA ARG A 82 7.93 -2.95 -13.19
C ARG A 82 7.54 -2.11 -14.40
N ARG A 83 6.23 -2.00 -14.70
CA ARG A 83 5.72 -1.12 -15.75
C ARG A 83 6.09 0.34 -15.48
N VAL A 84 5.87 0.83 -14.26
CA VAL A 84 6.21 2.20 -13.86
C VAL A 84 7.71 2.46 -14.03
N ALA A 85 8.57 1.58 -13.51
CA ALA A 85 10.01 1.72 -13.61
C ALA A 85 10.54 1.70 -15.06
N ASN A 86 9.97 0.83 -15.91
CA ASN A 86 10.31 0.82 -17.34
C ASN A 86 9.93 2.14 -18.04
N LEU A 87 8.77 2.71 -17.71
CA LEU A 87 8.36 4.01 -18.25
C LEU A 87 9.26 5.16 -17.76
N GLN A 88 9.75 5.08 -16.51
CA GLN A 88 10.76 6.02 -16.00
C GLN A 88 12.07 5.92 -16.81
N LEU A 89 12.53 4.70 -17.14
CA LEU A 89 13.70 4.49 -18.00
C LEU A 89 13.51 5.06 -19.42
N GLU A 90 12.34 4.87 -20.02
CA GLU A 90 12.00 5.45 -21.32
C GLU A 90 12.09 6.99 -21.30
N CYS A 91 11.69 7.58 -20.18
CA CYS A 91 11.80 9.02 -19.89
C CYS A 91 13.22 9.46 -19.48
N LYS A 92 14.23 8.58 -19.59
CA LYS A 92 15.64 8.84 -19.26
C LYS A 92 15.92 9.10 -17.77
N ILE A 93 15.00 8.68 -16.89
CA ILE A 93 15.25 8.66 -15.44
C ILE A 93 16.11 7.42 -15.14
N GLN A 94 17.22 7.61 -14.45
CA GLN A 94 18.06 6.48 -14.03
C GLN A 94 17.44 5.79 -12.81
N ILE A 95 16.96 4.57 -13.02
CA ILE A 95 16.38 3.72 -11.98
C ILE A 95 16.78 2.26 -12.22
N ASP A 96 17.06 1.53 -11.16
CA ASP A 96 17.25 0.08 -11.22
C ASP A 96 15.90 -0.62 -11.03
N VAL A 97 15.38 -1.23 -12.10
CA VAL A 97 14.02 -1.81 -12.14
C VAL A 97 13.86 -2.90 -11.08
N GLU A 98 14.85 -3.79 -10.94
CA GLU A 98 14.75 -4.87 -9.96
C GLU A 98 14.81 -4.34 -8.53
N SER A 99 15.69 -3.39 -8.24
CA SER A 99 15.75 -2.75 -6.92
C SER A 99 14.46 -2.01 -6.59
N PHE A 100 13.83 -1.35 -7.57
CA PHE A 100 12.55 -0.67 -7.38
C PHE A 100 11.43 -1.68 -7.07
N VAL A 101 11.29 -2.72 -7.89
CA VAL A 101 10.27 -3.78 -7.66
C VAL A 101 10.50 -4.49 -6.32
N ASN A 102 11.76 -4.77 -5.95
CA ASN A 102 12.11 -5.41 -4.68
C ASN A 102 12.05 -4.47 -3.45
N SER A 103 11.78 -3.18 -3.66
CA SER A 103 11.53 -2.25 -2.57
C SER A 103 10.15 -2.47 -1.94
N PHE A 104 9.20 -3.02 -2.70
CA PHE A 104 7.89 -3.45 -2.22
C PHE A 104 7.99 -4.83 -1.57
N ARG A 105 7.69 -4.91 -0.27
CA ARG A 105 8.04 -6.08 0.54
C ARG A 105 6.84 -6.84 1.09
N PRO A 106 6.68 -8.14 0.78
CA PRO A 106 5.53 -8.93 1.20
C PRO A 106 5.66 -9.46 2.64
N ASP A 107 6.80 -9.19 3.29
CA ASP A 107 7.26 -9.73 4.58
C ASP A 107 6.22 -9.72 5.70
N ILE A 108 5.33 -8.71 5.73
CA ILE A 108 4.31 -8.56 6.78
C ILE A 108 2.88 -8.72 6.26
N MET A 109 2.67 -9.07 4.99
CA MET A 109 1.32 -9.16 4.39
C MET A 109 0.39 -10.07 5.19
N GLU A 110 0.87 -11.25 5.60
CA GLU A 110 0.09 -12.22 6.37
C GLU A 110 -0.30 -11.72 7.77
N ALA A 111 0.62 -11.04 8.44
CA ALA A 111 0.37 -10.46 9.76
C ALA A 111 -0.65 -9.32 9.68
N VAL A 112 -0.51 -8.42 8.71
CA VAL A 112 -1.41 -7.27 8.56
C VAL A 112 -2.79 -7.72 8.05
N TYR A 113 -2.85 -8.73 7.17
CA TYR A 113 -4.10 -9.39 6.79
C TYR A 113 -4.83 -9.96 8.01
N SER A 114 -4.11 -10.72 8.85
CA SER A 114 -4.66 -11.30 10.08
C SER A 114 -5.07 -10.23 11.09
N TRP A 115 -4.33 -9.12 11.17
CA TRP A 115 -4.69 -7.96 11.97
C TRP A 115 -6.02 -7.35 11.50
N ALA A 116 -6.21 -7.14 10.20
CA ALA A 116 -7.46 -6.62 9.66
C ALA A 116 -8.66 -7.55 9.96
N ARG A 117 -8.42 -8.85 10.11
CA ARG A 117 -9.44 -9.86 10.49
C ARG A 117 -9.73 -9.95 11.99
N GLY A 118 -9.11 -9.11 12.81
CA GLY A 118 -9.38 -9.07 14.25
C GLY A 118 -8.47 -9.94 15.12
N SER A 119 -7.38 -10.51 14.59
CA SER A 119 -6.41 -11.25 15.41
C SER A 119 -5.78 -10.39 16.50
N LYS A 120 -5.45 -10.98 17.64
CA LYS A 120 -4.77 -10.25 18.73
C LYS A 120 -3.35 -9.89 18.33
N PHE A 121 -2.82 -8.82 18.90
CA PHE A 121 -1.49 -8.30 18.52
C PHE A 121 -0.38 -9.34 18.73
N TYR A 122 -0.40 -10.10 19.83
CA TYR A 122 0.60 -11.16 20.06
C TYR A 122 0.57 -12.27 18.98
N GLN A 123 -0.59 -12.56 18.39
CA GLN A 123 -0.72 -13.59 17.36
C GLN A 123 -0.03 -13.15 16.06
N ILE A 124 -0.19 -11.89 15.66
CA ILE A 124 0.47 -11.37 14.44
C ILE A 124 1.98 -11.18 14.63
N MET A 125 2.43 -10.99 15.88
CA MET A 125 3.85 -10.94 16.24
C MET A 125 4.52 -12.30 16.07
N GLU A 126 3.83 -13.39 16.44
CA GLU A 126 4.32 -14.77 16.24
C GLU A 126 4.47 -15.12 14.75
N MET A 127 3.71 -14.48 13.86
CA MET A 127 3.75 -14.75 12.41
C MET A 127 4.96 -14.14 11.70
N THR A 128 5.48 -13.00 12.17
CA THR A 128 6.50 -12.22 11.45
C THR A 128 7.87 -12.22 12.12
N GLN A 129 7.94 -12.51 13.43
CA GLN A 129 9.20 -12.50 14.20
C GLN A 129 9.98 -11.17 14.09
N VAL A 130 9.29 -10.06 13.82
CA VAL A 130 9.87 -8.70 13.81
C VAL A 130 9.81 -8.08 15.19
N PHE A 131 10.49 -6.95 15.39
CA PHE A 131 10.30 -6.15 16.60
C PHE A 131 8.91 -5.50 16.63
N GLU A 132 8.27 -5.51 17.80
CA GLU A 132 6.92 -4.96 18.02
C GLU A 132 6.81 -3.50 17.56
N GLY A 133 7.78 -2.67 17.93
CA GLY A 133 7.80 -1.25 17.53
C GLY A 133 7.89 -1.05 16.02
N SER A 134 8.53 -1.96 15.29
CA SER A 134 8.59 -1.91 13.82
C SER A 134 7.24 -2.24 13.20
N LEU A 135 6.56 -3.28 13.69
CA LEU A 135 5.21 -3.63 13.21
C LEU A 135 4.19 -2.53 13.54
N ILE A 136 4.23 -1.96 14.75
CA ILE A 136 3.35 -0.84 15.15
C ILE A 136 3.57 0.37 14.24
N ARG A 137 4.83 0.74 13.95
CA ARG A 137 5.13 1.85 13.02
C ARG A 137 4.63 1.57 11.62
N ALA A 138 4.77 0.34 11.13
CA ALA A 138 4.27 -0.06 9.81
C ALA A 138 2.74 0.07 9.73
N ILE A 139 2.00 -0.41 10.74
CA ILE A 139 0.52 -0.28 10.76
C ILE A 139 0.08 1.19 10.87
N ARG A 140 0.81 2.03 11.59
CA ARG A 140 0.53 3.48 11.64
C ARG A 140 0.75 4.16 10.29
N ARG A 141 1.87 3.89 9.62
CA ARG A 141 2.13 4.39 8.26
C ARG A 141 1.10 3.88 7.25
N LEU A 142 0.67 2.63 7.40
CA LEU A 142 -0.40 2.08 6.59
C LEU A 142 -1.72 2.86 6.79
N GLU A 143 -2.05 3.27 8.01
CA GLU A 143 -3.22 4.13 8.26
C GLU A 143 -3.09 5.48 7.56
N GLU A 144 -1.91 6.10 7.59
CA GLU A 144 -1.65 7.35 6.86
C GLU A 144 -1.86 7.18 5.34
N VAL A 145 -1.36 6.09 4.76
CA VAL A 145 -1.57 5.77 3.34
C VAL A 145 -3.06 5.55 3.04
N LEU A 146 -3.79 4.83 3.89
CA LEU A 146 -5.23 4.65 3.71
C LEU A 146 -5.99 5.98 3.75
N GLN A 147 -5.64 6.89 4.66
CA GLN A 147 -6.24 8.23 4.72
C GLN A 147 -5.99 9.02 3.43
N GLN A 148 -4.77 8.96 2.88
CA GLN A 148 -4.43 9.58 1.59
C GLN A 148 -5.25 8.98 0.44
N LEU A 149 -5.45 7.66 0.43
CA LEU A 149 -6.26 6.99 -0.59
C LEU A 149 -7.76 7.30 -0.49
N ILE A 150 -8.28 7.55 0.72
CA ILE A 150 -9.66 8.02 0.92
C ILE A 150 -9.82 9.40 0.26
N LEU A 151 -8.89 10.33 0.52
CA LEU A 151 -8.89 11.66 -0.11
C LEU A 151 -8.78 11.56 -1.63
N ALA A 152 -7.88 10.70 -2.12
CA ALA A 152 -7.70 10.47 -3.54
C ALA A 152 -8.98 9.94 -4.20
N SER A 153 -9.62 8.93 -3.61
CA SER A 153 -10.87 8.33 -4.11
C SER A 153 -12.01 9.34 -4.15
N LYS A 154 -12.12 10.16 -3.09
CA LYS A 154 -13.09 11.26 -3.02
C LYS A 154 -12.86 12.31 -4.10
N SER A 155 -11.61 12.66 -4.39
CA SER A 155 -11.26 13.68 -5.40
C SER A 155 -11.70 13.30 -6.82
N ILE A 156 -11.86 12.00 -7.09
CA ILE A 156 -12.27 11.46 -8.40
C ILE A 156 -13.69 10.87 -8.41
N GLY A 157 -14.42 10.94 -7.29
CA GLY A 157 -15.80 10.46 -7.17
C GLY A 157 -15.95 8.94 -7.06
N GLU A 158 -14.90 8.21 -6.69
CA GLU A 158 -14.88 6.75 -6.53
C GLU A 158 -15.42 6.33 -5.16
N THR A 159 -16.73 6.51 -4.96
CA THR A 159 -17.42 6.32 -3.67
C THR A 159 -17.34 4.89 -3.10
N GLU A 160 -17.36 3.86 -3.95
CA GLU A 160 -17.23 2.46 -3.50
C GLU A 160 -15.82 2.17 -2.95
N LEU A 161 -14.79 2.71 -3.62
CA LEU A 161 -13.41 2.57 -3.18
C LEU A 161 -13.16 3.38 -1.91
N GLU A 162 -13.71 4.60 -1.82
CA GLU A 162 -13.70 5.44 -0.61
C GLU A 162 -14.25 4.66 0.60
N ALA A 163 -15.47 4.11 0.50
CA ALA A 163 -16.09 3.35 1.59
C ALA A 163 -15.28 2.11 1.99
N LYS A 164 -14.70 1.39 1.01
CA LYS A 164 -13.83 0.25 1.28
C LYS A 164 -12.57 0.64 2.07
N LEU A 165 -11.96 1.77 1.72
CA LEU A 165 -10.76 2.28 2.39
C LEU A 165 -11.09 2.81 3.79
N GLU A 166 -12.25 3.43 3.99
CA GLU A 166 -12.75 3.79 5.33
C GLU A 166 -12.95 2.55 6.22
N GLU A 167 -13.51 1.47 5.66
CA GLU A 167 -13.63 0.19 6.37
C GLU A 167 -12.25 -0.39 6.72
N ALA A 168 -11.27 -0.28 5.81
CA ALA A 168 -9.89 -0.71 6.06
C ALA A 168 -9.27 0.02 7.25
N VAL A 169 -9.43 1.36 7.32
CA VAL A 169 -8.96 2.16 8.48
C VAL A 169 -9.60 1.65 9.77
N ASN A 170 -10.91 1.45 9.78
CA ASN A 170 -11.64 0.99 10.97
C ASN A 170 -11.16 -0.40 11.45
N LYS A 171 -10.81 -1.31 10.53
CA LYS A 171 -10.30 -2.65 10.88
C LYS A 171 -8.91 -2.63 11.50
N ILE A 172 -8.04 -1.73 11.07
CA ILE A 172 -6.66 -1.67 11.57
C ILE A 172 -6.49 -0.77 12.80
N LYS A 173 -7.36 0.22 12.99
CA LYS A 173 -7.27 1.24 14.05
C LYS A 173 -7.82 0.74 15.39
N ARG A 174 -7.12 -0.18 16.03
CA ARG A 174 -7.54 -0.77 17.31
C ARG A 174 -6.39 -1.10 18.27
N ASP A 175 -6.76 -1.31 19.52
CA ASP A 175 -5.92 -1.81 20.62
C ASP A 175 -4.57 -1.06 20.77
N ILE A 176 -3.51 -1.81 21.13
CA ILE A 176 -2.19 -1.32 21.49
C ILE A 176 -1.50 -0.49 20.40
N VAL A 177 -1.81 -0.76 19.12
CA VAL A 177 -1.18 -0.07 17.99
C VAL A 177 -1.53 1.43 17.99
N PHE A 178 -2.73 1.77 18.47
CA PHE A 178 -3.27 3.13 18.48
C PHE A 178 -3.55 3.67 19.89
N ALA A 179 -3.04 3.00 20.93
CA ALA A 179 -3.06 3.56 22.27
C ALA A 179 -2.31 4.90 22.31
N ALA A 180 -2.88 5.88 23.01
CA ALA A 180 -2.24 7.17 23.22
C ALA A 180 -0.90 6.98 23.94
N SER A 181 0.13 7.73 23.54
CA SER A 181 1.41 7.69 24.25
C SER A 181 1.20 8.19 25.69
N LEU A 182 1.96 7.67 26.64
CA LEU A 182 1.93 8.10 28.05
C LEU A 182 2.38 9.56 28.27
N TYR A 183 2.85 10.24 27.22
CA TYR A 183 3.36 11.62 27.26
C TYR A 183 2.40 12.64 26.64
N LEU A 184 1.09 12.36 26.61
CA LEU A 184 0.08 13.39 26.32
C LEU A 184 -0.22 14.23 27.56
#